data_AF-A0A1E1KC12-F1
#
_entry.id   AF-A0A1E1KC12-F1
#
_cell.length_a   1.000
_cell.length_b   1.000
_cell.length_c   1.000
_cell.angle_alpha   90.00
_cell.angle_beta   90.00
_cell.angle_gamma   90.00
#
_symmetry.space_group_name_H-M   'P 1'
#
loop_
_entity.id
_entity.type
_entity.pdbx_description
1 polymer ?
#
loop_
_entity_poly.entity_id
_entity_poly.type
_entity_poly.pdbx_seq_one_letter_code
_entity_poly.pdbx_strand_id
1 'polypeptide(L)'
;MASLPDFDPYKALEIRSTASADEITASYRRLAREHHPDKNPDNAAATEKMQEINAAHELLSNTELRAKYDSEISARSGYFDSDDDRYQYQPTNDWPHDLFRAARDARASFERYRNFERGSRPQGDEDHNAFFERISREYLAYAEELRLKADRQQRAAREAQKNKQDAKQHAKNKATQDEKETQAQTWKEEKKVQEQVWKEKDATTAQEQRDTCLHSHFWPRHQSKAKFTCMGCWQKRGPTSFECPHCHLLQCQSCLNSFKAKRSASGKFSA
;
A
#
# COMPACT_ATOMS: atom_id res chain seq x y z
N MET A 1 54.53 13.59 -1.52
CA MET A 1 53.71 12.47 -1.00
C MET A 1 52.27 12.92 -1.09
N ALA A 2 51.51 12.39 -2.05
CA ALA A 2 50.09 12.74 -2.16
C ALA A 2 49.38 12.14 -0.95
N SER A 3 48.82 12.98 -0.09
CA SER A 3 47.98 12.54 1.03
C SER A 3 46.81 11.76 0.45
N LEU A 4 46.63 10.51 0.90
CA LEU A 4 45.43 9.73 0.59
C LEU A 4 44.20 10.53 1.03
N PRO A 5 43.14 10.60 0.21
CA PRO A 5 41.88 11.20 0.63
C PRO A 5 41.30 10.43 1.82
N ASP A 6 40.76 11.14 2.81
CA ASP A 6 40.05 10.55 3.97
C ASP A 6 38.68 9.95 3.58
N PHE A 7 38.25 10.12 2.33
CA PHE A 7 36.98 9.62 1.80
C PHE A 7 37.20 8.48 0.79
N ASP A 8 36.20 7.60 0.66
CA ASP A 8 36.22 6.48 -0.28
C ASP A 8 35.79 6.92 -1.69
N PRO A 9 36.69 6.93 -2.68
CA PRO A 9 36.43 7.44 -4.03
C PRO A 9 35.43 6.57 -4.80
N TYR A 10 35.34 5.27 -4.49
CA TYR A 10 34.35 4.38 -5.13
C TYR A 10 32.95 4.68 -4.62
N LYS A 11 32.81 5.00 -3.32
CA LYS A 11 31.54 5.42 -2.72
C LYS A 11 31.13 6.81 -3.19
N ALA A 12 32.06 7.76 -3.30
CA ALA A 12 31.78 9.11 -3.79
C ALA A 12 31.22 9.12 -5.23
N LEU A 13 31.64 8.17 -6.07
CA LEU A 13 31.12 7.97 -7.42
C LEU A 13 30.00 6.93 -7.53
N GLU A 14 29.52 6.35 -6.42
CA GLU A 14 28.47 5.32 -6.38
C GLU A 14 28.76 4.09 -7.28
N ILE A 15 30.03 3.69 -7.37
CA ILE A 15 30.48 2.59 -8.22
C ILE A 15 31.18 1.51 -7.40
N ARG A 16 31.28 0.31 -7.98
CA ARG A 16 32.00 -0.82 -7.38
C ARG A 16 33.51 -0.70 -7.66
N SER A 17 34.33 -1.30 -6.80
CA SER A 17 35.79 -1.38 -7.00
C SER A 17 36.20 -2.10 -8.30
N THR A 18 35.31 -2.92 -8.85
CA THR A 18 35.49 -3.63 -10.13
C THR A 18 35.00 -2.84 -11.36
N ALA A 19 34.59 -1.58 -11.18
CA ALA A 19 34.01 -0.78 -12.27
C ALA A 19 35.03 -0.48 -13.38
N SER A 20 34.52 -0.47 -14.62
CA SER A 20 35.30 -0.14 -15.83
C SER A 20 35.52 1.37 -15.97
N ALA A 21 36.49 1.78 -16.79
CA ALA A 21 36.76 3.20 -17.05
C ALA A 21 35.54 3.95 -17.65
N ASP A 22 34.75 3.24 -18.46
CA ASP A 22 33.52 3.78 -19.05
C ASP A 22 32.44 4.01 -17.98
N GLU A 23 32.31 3.10 -17.02
CA GLU A 23 31.39 3.23 -15.88
C GLU A 23 31.78 4.38 -14.95
N ILE A 24 33.07 4.57 -14.69
CA ILE A 24 33.61 5.70 -13.90
C ILE A 24 33.25 7.03 -14.56
N THR A 25 33.51 7.15 -15.86
CA THR A 25 33.21 8.36 -16.65
C THR A 25 31.71 8.62 -16.73
N ALA A 26 30.90 7.58 -16.89
CA ALA A 26 29.44 7.68 -16.95
C ALA A 26 28.84 8.15 -15.61
N SER A 27 29.32 7.60 -14.48
CA SER A 27 28.86 8.00 -13.15
C SER A 27 29.25 9.43 -12.82
N TYR A 28 30.49 9.82 -13.11
CA TYR A 28 30.97 11.20 -12.96
C TYR A 28 30.07 12.19 -13.72
N ARG A 29 29.76 11.92 -14.99
CA ARG A 29 28.87 12.78 -15.80
C ARG A 29 27.43 12.84 -15.27
N ARG A 30 26.96 11.81 -14.58
CA ARG A 30 25.63 11.80 -13.93
C ARG A 30 25.66 12.73 -12.72
N LEU A 31 26.57 12.48 -11.79
CA LEU A 31 26.68 13.19 -10.51
C LEU A 31 27.07 14.66 -10.71
N ALA A 32 27.97 14.96 -11.66
CA ALA A 32 28.35 16.33 -11.98
C ALA A 32 27.18 17.17 -12.52
N ARG A 33 26.22 16.57 -13.22
CA ARG A 33 25.02 17.28 -13.70
C ARG A 33 23.98 17.52 -12.61
N GLU A 34 24.03 16.75 -11.54
CA GLU A 34 23.11 16.81 -10.40
C GLU A 34 23.61 17.82 -9.36
N HIS A 35 24.91 17.79 -9.07
CA HIS A 35 25.54 18.67 -8.08
C HIS A 35 26.22 19.91 -8.68
N HIS A 36 25.97 20.23 -9.96
CA HIS A 36 26.60 21.38 -10.62
C HIS A 36 26.30 22.71 -9.88
N PRO A 37 27.30 23.59 -9.66
CA PRO A 37 27.10 24.85 -8.95
C PRO A 37 26.10 25.79 -9.65
N ASP A 38 26.04 25.74 -10.98
CA ASP A 38 25.05 26.52 -11.79
C ASP A 38 23.59 26.12 -11.50
N LYS A 39 23.34 24.85 -11.13
CA LYS A 39 21.99 24.37 -10.78
C LYS A 39 21.68 24.49 -9.29
N ASN A 40 22.70 24.59 -8.45
CA ASN A 40 22.59 24.64 -6.99
C ASN A 40 23.39 25.82 -6.40
N PRO A 41 23.07 27.08 -6.78
CA PRO A 41 23.86 28.25 -6.38
C PRO A 41 23.87 28.52 -4.87
N ASP A 42 22.84 28.07 -4.13
CA ASP A 42 22.67 28.36 -2.70
C ASP A 42 22.95 27.14 -1.79
N ASN A 43 23.44 26.02 -2.33
CA ASN A 43 23.62 24.79 -1.57
C ASN A 43 25.12 24.44 -1.37
N ALA A 44 25.64 24.84 -0.21
CA ALA A 44 27.02 24.54 0.19
C ALA A 44 27.33 23.02 0.19
N ALA A 45 26.35 22.17 0.52
CA ALA A 45 26.54 20.72 0.51
C ALA A 45 26.65 20.14 -0.92
N ALA A 46 26.07 20.79 -1.92
CA ALA A 46 26.26 20.40 -3.33
C ALA A 46 27.67 20.76 -3.82
N THR A 47 28.22 21.89 -3.34
CA THR A 47 29.60 22.27 -3.62
C THR A 47 30.61 21.30 -3.00
N GLU A 48 30.42 20.91 -1.75
CA GLU A 48 31.28 19.94 -1.05
C GLU A 48 31.24 18.56 -1.74
N LYS A 49 30.05 18.04 -2.06
CA LYS A 49 29.91 16.80 -2.83
C LYS A 49 30.54 16.87 -4.20
N MET A 50 30.43 18.00 -4.91
CA MET A 50 31.08 18.17 -6.21
C MET A 50 32.61 18.11 -6.09
N GLN A 51 33.18 18.67 -5.02
CA GLN A 51 34.62 18.59 -4.77
C GLN A 51 35.07 17.14 -4.52
N GLU A 52 34.29 16.37 -3.75
CA GLU A 52 34.53 14.93 -3.54
C GLU A 52 34.44 14.12 -4.84
N ILE A 53 33.42 14.39 -5.68
CA ILE A 53 33.21 13.73 -6.97
C ILE A 53 34.38 14.00 -7.93
N ASN A 54 34.87 15.25 -7.99
CA ASN A 54 35.99 15.63 -8.84
C ASN A 54 37.28 14.95 -8.37
N ALA A 55 37.57 14.97 -7.07
CA ALA A 55 38.75 14.32 -6.51
C ALA A 55 38.71 12.79 -6.66
N ALA A 56 37.53 12.17 -6.53
CA ALA A 56 37.34 10.74 -6.80
C ALA A 56 37.60 10.39 -8.28
N HIS A 57 37.10 11.21 -9.21
CA HIS A 57 37.32 11.00 -10.64
C HIS A 57 38.79 11.19 -11.03
N GLU A 58 39.48 12.19 -10.51
CA GLU A 58 40.91 12.40 -10.76
C GLU A 58 41.76 11.20 -10.31
N LEU A 59 41.42 10.61 -9.16
CA LEU A 59 42.11 9.44 -8.63
C LEU A 59 41.81 8.17 -9.43
N LEU A 60 40.55 7.95 -9.80
CA LEU A 60 40.09 6.70 -10.44
C LEU A 60 40.24 6.71 -11.97
N SER A 61 40.32 7.88 -12.60
CA SER A 61 40.52 8.01 -14.05
C SER A 61 41.94 7.65 -14.49
N ASN A 62 42.94 7.86 -13.63
CA ASN A 62 44.32 7.46 -13.91
C ASN A 62 44.59 6.06 -13.35
N THR A 63 44.92 5.12 -14.24
CA THR A 63 45.19 3.72 -13.91
C THR A 63 46.34 3.56 -12.93
N GLU A 64 47.38 4.40 -13.00
CA GLU A 64 48.52 4.36 -12.06
C GLU A 64 48.13 4.85 -10.66
N LEU A 65 47.29 5.90 -10.58
CA LEU A 65 46.82 6.43 -9.30
C LEU A 65 45.82 5.47 -8.64
N ARG A 66 44.92 4.87 -9.43
CA ARG A 66 44.02 3.81 -8.97
C ARG A 66 44.77 2.61 -8.41
N ALA A 67 45.78 2.12 -9.14
CA ALA A 67 46.57 0.98 -8.69
C ALA A 67 47.34 1.28 -7.38
N LYS A 68 47.90 2.49 -7.25
CA LYS A 68 48.56 2.92 -6.00
C LYS A 68 47.56 2.97 -4.85
N TYR A 69 46.41 3.61 -5.06
CA TYR A 69 45.33 3.67 -4.06
C TYR A 69 44.87 2.28 -3.63
N ASP A 70 44.57 1.39 -4.58
CA ASP A 70 44.13 0.03 -4.30
C ASP A 70 45.21 -0.78 -3.55
N SER A 71 46.50 -0.58 -3.89
CA SER A 71 47.63 -1.21 -3.19
C SER A 71 47.82 -0.73 -1.75
N GLU A 72 47.64 0.58 -1.51
CA GLU A 72 47.78 1.20 -0.20
C GLU A 72 46.59 0.87 0.71
N ILE A 73 45.38 0.82 0.16
CA ILE A 73 44.18 0.34 0.88
C ILE A 73 44.31 -1.15 1.22
N SER A 74 44.78 -1.98 0.28
CA SER A 74 45.03 -3.40 0.55
C SER A 74 46.10 -3.62 1.63
N ALA A 75 47.17 -2.80 1.62
CA ALA A 75 48.21 -2.83 2.65
C ALA A 75 47.76 -2.28 4.02
N ARG A 76 46.88 -1.26 4.04
CA ARG A 76 46.33 -0.66 5.26
C ARG A 76 45.21 -1.52 5.88
N SER A 77 44.46 -2.22 5.03
CA SER A 77 43.39 -3.15 5.38
C SER A 77 43.90 -4.60 5.33
N GLY A 78 44.97 -4.90 6.07
CA GLY A 78 45.27 -6.30 6.39
C GLY A 78 44.05 -6.91 7.09
N TYR A 79 43.38 -7.88 6.44
CA TYR A 79 42.12 -8.51 6.84
C TYR A 79 40.82 -7.70 6.61
N PHE A 80 40.24 -7.78 5.39
CA PHE A 80 38.79 -7.95 5.18
C PHE A 80 38.44 -8.32 3.73
N ASP A 81 38.48 -9.62 3.38
CA ASP A 81 37.68 -10.19 2.28
C ASP A 81 36.67 -11.13 2.92
N SER A 82 35.61 -10.57 3.48
CA SER A 82 34.45 -11.31 4.01
C SER A 82 33.29 -10.33 4.12
N ASP A 83 32.32 -10.44 3.23
CA ASP A 83 30.91 -10.12 3.53
C ASP A 83 30.65 -8.86 4.40
N ASP A 84 30.80 -7.64 3.84
CA ASP A 84 30.19 -6.47 4.51
C ASP A 84 28.71 -6.34 4.15
N ASP A 85 27.91 -7.04 4.94
CA ASP A 85 26.45 -7.05 5.01
C ASP A 85 25.93 -5.77 5.70
N ARG A 86 26.38 -4.58 5.24
CA ARG A 86 26.05 -3.29 5.87
C ARG A 86 25.60 -2.18 4.92
N TYR A 87 25.00 -2.53 3.78
CA TYR A 87 24.18 -1.59 3.02
C TYR A 87 22.82 -1.41 3.72
N GLN A 88 22.63 -0.27 4.41
CA GLN A 88 21.31 0.18 4.82
C GLN A 88 20.50 0.51 3.56
N TYR A 89 19.74 -0.48 3.08
CA TYR A 89 18.78 -0.34 2.01
C TYR A 89 17.68 0.66 2.43
N GLN A 90 17.72 1.88 1.88
CA GLN A 90 16.58 2.78 1.94
C GLN A 90 15.61 2.41 0.82
N PRO A 91 14.33 2.11 1.14
CA PRO A 91 13.37 1.65 0.16
C PRO A 91 12.81 2.84 -0.61
N THR A 92 13.51 3.28 -1.65
CA THR A 92 12.90 4.10 -2.69
C THR A 92 12.55 3.21 -3.87
N ASN A 93 11.25 2.95 -3.98
CA ASN A 93 10.61 2.27 -5.10
C ASN A 93 11.03 2.91 -6.42
N ASP A 94 11.83 2.21 -7.22
CA ASP A 94 11.57 1.98 -8.64
C ASP A 94 12.52 0.90 -9.17
N TRP A 95 11.94 -0.15 -9.76
CA TRP A 95 12.52 -1.31 -10.50
C TRP A 95 12.92 -2.61 -9.73
N PRO A 96 12.76 -3.80 -10.36
CA PRO A 96 12.20 -4.97 -9.69
C PRO A 96 13.23 -5.95 -9.09
N HIS A 97 13.21 -6.04 -7.76
CA HIS A 97 14.01 -6.94 -6.91
C HIS A 97 13.74 -8.46 -7.08
N ASP A 98 12.78 -8.86 -7.91
CA ASP A 98 12.46 -10.28 -8.15
C ASP A 98 13.46 -10.97 -9.10
N LEU A 99 14.10 -10.21 -9.99
CA LEU A 99 15.13 -10.77 -10.88
C LEU A 99 16.45 -11.02 -10.15
N PHE A 100 16.78 -10.23 -9.12
CA PHE A 100 18.01 -10.41 -8.34
C PHE A 100 17.90 -11.55 -7.31
N ARG A 101 16.73 -11.80 -6.72
CA ARG A 101 16.50 -13.01 -5.91
C ARG A 101 16.50 -14.27 -6.79
N ALA A 102 15.82 -14.24 -7.93
CA ALA A 102 15.88 -15.33 -8.90
C ALA A 102 17.31 -15.57 -9.44
N ALA A 103 18.10 -14.51 -9.64
CA ALA A 103 19.51 -14.60 -10.03
C ALA A 103 20.42 -15.08 -8.88
N ARG A 104 20.08 -14.81 -7.61
CA ARG A 104 20.80 -15.32 -6.43
C ARG A 104 20.52 -16.80 -6.21
N ASP A 105 19.29 -17.27 -6.45
CA ASP A 105 18.98 -18.70 -6.40
C ASP A 105 19.55 -19.43 -7.64
N ALA A 106 19.68 -18.74 -8.78
CA ALA A 106 20.49 -19.21 -9.90
C ALA A 106 22.01 -19.20 -9.59
N ARG A 107 22.46 -18.49 -8.55
CA ARG A 107 23.87 -18.45 -8.11
C ARG A 107 24.31 -19.74 -7.42
N ALA A 108 23.41 -20.49 -6.80
CA ALA A 108 23.68 -21.85 -6.32
C ALA A 108 23.91 -22.85 -7.47
N SER A 109 23.32 -22.58 -8.63
CA SER A 109 23.61 -23.28 -9.89
C SER A 109 24.89 -22.74 -10.55
N PHE A 110 25.17 -21.45 -10.39
CA PHE A 110 26.39 -20.79 -10.87
C PHE A 110 27.65 -21.18 -10.06
N GLU A 111 27.53 -21.55 -8.78
CA GLU A 111 28.62 -22.12 -7.99
C GLU A 111 29.06 -23.50 -8.48
N ARG A 112 28.13 -24.31 -9.02
CA ARG A 112 28.48 -25.54 -9.75
C ARG A 112 29.20 -25.22 -11.07
N TYR A 113 28.84 -24.12 -11.73
CA TYR A 113 29.52 -23.62 -12.93
C TYR A 113 30.92 -23.05 -12.63
N ARG A 114 31.10 -22.38 -11.49
CA ARG A 114 32.40 -21.88 -11.02
C ARG A 114 33.33 -23.02 -10.59
N ASN A 115 32.79 -24.12 -10.06
CA ASN A 115 33.54 -25.35 -9.83
C ASN A 115 33.90 -26.08 -11.15
N PHE A 116 33.17 -25.84 -12.24
CA PHE A 116 33.46 -26.34 -13.60
C PHE A 116 34.65 -25.61 -14.25
N GLU A 117 34.83 -24.30 -14.04
CA GLU A 117 35.99 -23.55 -14.56
C GLU A 117 37.32 -23.86 -13.85
N ARG A 118 37.29 -24.40 -12.62
CA ARG A 118 38.50 -24.57 -11.80
C ARG A 118 38.99 -25.99 -11.55
N GLY A 119 38.41 -27.07 -12.11
CA GLY A 119 39.12 -28.36 -11.99
C GLY A 119 38.47 -29.71 -12.26
N SER A 120 37.41 -29.86 -13.06
CA SER A 120 36.93 -31.22 -13.38
C SER A 120 36.36 -31.30 -14.80
N ARG A 121 37.28 -31.36 -15.76
CA ARG A 121 36.98 -31.67 -17.17
C ARG A 121 36.94 -33.20 -17.31
N PRO A 122 35.84 -33.84 -17.75
CA PRO A 122 35.84 -35.28 -17.99
C PRO A 122 36.83 -35.60 -19.10
N GLN A 123 37.80 -36.47 -18.83
CA GLN A 123 38.66 -37.06 -19.85
C GLN A 123 37.97 -38.31 -20.38
N GLY A 124 37.36 -38.22 -21.56
CA GLY A 124 36.72 -39.33 -22.24
C GLY A 124 35.83 -38.87 -23.38
N ASP A 125 35.66 -39.74 -24.39
CA ASP A 125 35.01 -39.50 -25.69
C ASP A 125 33.46 -39.40 -25.60
N GLU A 126 32.94 -38.68 -24.60
CA GLU A 126 31.51 -38.37 -24.53
C GLU A 126 31.21 -37.09 -25.32
N ASP A 127 30.33 -37.24 -26.30
CA ASP A 127 29.85 -36.19 -27.19
C ASP A 127 29.34 -34.98 -26.38
N HIS A 128 30.13 -33.89 -26.36
CA HIS A 128 29.97 -32.78 -25.43
C HIS A 128 28.55 -32.16 -25.46
N ASN A 129 27.88 -32.21 -26.61
CA ASN A 129 26.50 -31.76 -26.77
C ASN A 129 25.51 -32.56 -25.90
N ALA A 130 25.69 -33.87 -25.74
CA ALA A 130 24.77 -34.72 -24.99
C ALA A 130 24.78 -34.41 -23.48
N PHE A 131 25.95 -34.05 -22.93
CA PHE A 131 26.09 -33.62 -21.54
C PHE A 131 25.39 -32.27 -21.29
N PHE A 132 25.64 -31.28 -22.14
CA PHE A 132 25.01 -29.96 -22.03
C PHE A 132 23.48 -30.02 -22.19
N GLU A 133 22.96 -30.84 -23.11
CA GLU A 133 21.51 -31.00 -23.27
C GLU A 133 20.83 -31.63 -22.06
N ARG A 134 21.47 -32.58 -21.37
CA ARG A 134 20.90 -33.20 -20.15
C ARG A 134 20.79 -32.20 -19.01
N ILE A 135 21.87 -31.46 -18.75
CA ILE A 135 21.91 -30.42 -17.71
C ILE A 135 20.90 -29.30 -18.02
N SER A 136 20.80 -28.90 -19.29
CA SER A 136 19.81 -27.92 -19.75
C SER A 136 18.38 -28.38 -19.50
N ARG A 137 18.05 -29.65 -19.79
CA ARG A 137 16.72 -30.23 -19.52
C ARG A 137 16.37 -30.26 -18.04
N GLU A 138 17.30 -30.67 -17.18
CA GLU A 138 17.08 -30.67 -15.72
C GLU A 138 16.86 -29.26 -15.17
N TYR A 139 17.61 -28.28 -15.65
CA TYR A 139 17.45 -26.88 -15.27
C TYR A 139 16.09 -26.30 -15.68
N LEU A 140 15.64 -26.60 -16.90
CA LEU A 140 14.33 -26.16 -17.39
C LEU A 140 13.18 -26.78 -16.59
N ALA A 141 13.27 -28.07 -16.24
CA ALA A 141 12.28 -28.75 -15.40
C ALA A 141 12.21 -28.11 -14.00
N TYR A 142 13.35 -27.84 -13.37
CA TYR A 142 13.40 -27.16 -12.07
C TYR A 142 12.83 -25.74 -12.13
N ALA A 143 13.13 -25.00 -13.20
CA ALA A 143 12.58 -23.66 -13.41
C ALA A 143 11.05 -23.69 -13.59
N GLU A 144 10.52 -24.70 -14.27
CA GLU A 144 9.07 -24.92 -14.41
C GLU A 144 8.40 -25.25 -13.07
N GLU A 145 9.02 -26.12 -12.25
CA GLU A 145 8.51 -26.42 -10.91
C GLU A 145 8.46 -25.18 -10.01
N LEU A 146 9.46 -24.31 -10.07
CA LEU A 146 9.47 -23.04 -9.33
C LEU A 146 8.34 -22.12 -9.78
N ARG A 147 8.11 -22.02 -11.10
CA ARG A 147 6.97 -21.25 -11.64
C ARG A 147 5.63 -21.80 -11.16
N LEU A 148 5.44 -23.11 -11.17
CA LEU A 148 4.21 -23.75 -10.67
C LEU A 148 4.02 -23.53 -9.16
N LYS A 149 5.10 -23.58 -8.37
CA LYS A 149 5.05 -23.23 -6.93
C LYS A 149 4.66 -21.77 -6.73
N ALA A 150 5.25 -20.85 -7.49
CA ALA A 150 4.92 -19.43 -7.43
C ALA A 150 3.45 -19.18 -7.83
N ASP A 151 2.95 -19.81 -8.91
CA ASP A 151 1.56 -19.70 -9.33
C ASP A 151 0.60 -20.25 -8.25
N ARG A 152 0.91 -21.39 -7.64
CA ARG A 152 0.13 -21.92 -6.50
C ARG A 152 0.09 -20.93 -5.33
N GLN A 153 1.23 -20.34 -4.97
CA GLN A 153 1.29 -19.33 -3.92
C GLN A 153 0.50 -18.06 -4.27
N GLN A 154 0.58 -17.60 -5.53
CA GLN A 154 -0.19 -16.45 -6.00
C GLN A 154 -1.69 -16.73 -5.99
N ARG A 155 -2.13 -17.91 -6.44
CA ARG A 155 -3.54 -18.33 -6.38
C ARG A 155 -4.03 -18.39 -4.94
N ALA A 156 -3.27 -19.02 -4.04
CA ALA A 156 -3.59 -19.07 -2.61
C ALA A 156 -3.65 -17.66 -1.98
N ALA A 157 -2.74 -16.76 -2.36
CA ALA A 157 -2.74 -15.37 -1.89
C ALA A 157 -3.97 -14.60 -2.40
N ARG A 158 -4.35 -14.75 -3.67
CA ARG A 158 -5.56 -14.15 -4.26
C ARG A 158 -6.83 -14.69 -3.60
N GLU A 159 -6.90 -15.99 -3.38
CA GLU A 159 -8.02 -16.63 -2.70
C GLU A 159 -8.13 -16.16 -1.24
N ALA A 160 -7.01 -16.07 -0.51
CA ALA A 160 -6.99 -15.53 0.84
C ALA A 160 -7.42 -14.05 0.88
N GLN A 161 -7.02 -13.24 -0.10
CA GLN A 161 -7.49 -11.85 -0.22
C GLN A 161 -8.99 -11.79 -0.50
N LYS A 162 -9.50 -12.62 -1.42
CA LYS A 162 -10.93 -12.72 -1.73
C LYS A 162 -11.73 -13.15 -0.50
N ASN A 163 -11.30 -14.20 0.20
CA ASN A 163 -11.95 -14.66 1.43
C ASN A 163 -11.98 -13.57 2.51
N LYS A 164 -10.91 -12.76 2.64
CA LYS A 164 -10.90 -11.59 3.53
C LYS A 164 -11.90 -10.52 3.10
N GLN A 165 -12.04 -10.25 1.80
CA GLN A 165 -13.03 -9.30 1.27
C GLN A 165 -14.46 -9.80 1.48
N ASP A 166 -14.71 -11.07 1.18
CA ASP A 166 -16.01 -11.73 1.36
C ASP A 166 -16.41 -11.74 2.83
N ALA A 167 -15.49 -12.06 3.75
CA ALA A 167 -15.73 -11.98 5.20
C ALA A 167 -16.08 -10.56 5.65
N LYS A 168 -15.38 -9.54 5.14
CA LYS A 168 -15.69 -8.13 5.42
C LYS A 168 -17.07 -7.75 4.89
N GLN A 169 -17.42 -8.17 3.68
CA GLN A 169 -18.72 -7.88 3.10
C GLN A 169 -19.85 -8.59 3.85
N HIS A 170 -19.65 -9.85 4.23
CA HIS A 170 -20.59 -10.60 5.05
C HIS A 170 -20.81 -9.91 6.41
N ALA A 171 -19.74 -9.48 7.08
CA ALA A 171 -19.84 -8.74 8.34
C ALA A 171 -20.62 -7.42 8.20
N LYS A 172 -20.38 -6.66 7.11
CA LYS A 172 -21.15 -5.45 6.80
C LYS A 172 -22.64 -5.76 6.57
N ASN A 173 -22.94 -6.74 5.73
CA ASN A 173 -24.31 -7.15 5.44
C ASN A 173 -25.03 -7.60 6.71
N LYS A 174 -24.38 -8.40 7.54
CA LYS A 174 -24.91 -8.83 8.84
C LYS A 174 -25.20 -7.65 9.76
N ALA A 175 -24.27 -6.71 9.93
CA ALA A 175 -24.50 -5.51 10.73
C ALA A 175 -25.70 -4.69 10.21
N THR A 176 -25.85 -4.55 8.89
CA THR A 176 -27.03 -3.85 8.32
C THR A 176 -28.34 -4.63 8.51
N GLN A 177 -28.29 -5.96 8.62
CA GLN A 177 -29.45 -6.78 8.91
C GLN A 177 -29.83 -6.67 10.39
N ASP A 178 -28.87 -6.80 11.29
CA ASP A 178 -29.05 -6.65 12.74
C ASP A 178 -29.61 -5.23 13.06
N GLU A 179 -29.15 -4.18 12.38
CA GLU A 179 -29.68 -2.82 12.51
C GLU A 179 -31.15 -2.72 12.04
N LYS A 180 -31.52 -3.39 10.93
CA LYS A 180 -32.90 -3.41 10.46
C LYS A 180 -33.80 -4.21 11.39
N GLU A 181 -33.31 -5.32 11.93
CA GLU A 181 -34.05 -6.16 12.89
C GLU A 181 -34.30 -5.41 14.20
N THR A 182 -33.29 -4.72 14.73
CA THR A 182 -33.45 -3.86 15.91
C THR A 182 -34.42 -2.71 15.64
N GLN A 183 -34.31 -2.01 14.50
CA GLN A 183 -35.29 -0.98 14.10
C GLN A 183 -36.72 -1.53 13.98
N ALA A 184 -36.88 -2.76 13.46
CA ALA A 184 -38.18 -3.40 13.34
C ALA A 184 -38.76 -3.80 14.72
N GLN A 185 -37.92 -4.20 15.66
CA GLN A 185 -38.32 -4.48 17.04
C GLN A 185 -38.75 -3.20 17.76
N THR A 186 -37.94 -2.13 17.70
CA THR A 186 -38.29 -0.84 18.32
C THR A 186 -39.59 -0.29 17.74
N TRP A 187 -39.83 -0.43 16.43
CA TRP A 187 -41.08 -0.01 15.81
C TRP A 187 -42.30 -0.81 16.33
N LYS A 188 -42.15 -2.12 16.55
CA LYS A 188 -43.23 -2.94 17.12
C LYS A 188 -43.58 -2.49 18.54
N GLU A 189 -42.58 -2.14 19.34
CA GLU A 189 -42.77 -1.63 20.70
C GLU A 189 -43.42 -0.25 20.71
N GLU A 190 -42.90 0.69 19.91
CA GLU A 190 -43.49 2.03 19.74
C GLU A 190 -44.95 1.94 19.28
N LYS A 191 -45.27 1.03 18.36
CA LYS A 191 -46.65 0.81 17.89
C LYS A 191 -47.57 0.35 19.02
N LYS A 192 -47.12 -0.57 19.87
CA LYS A 192 -47.91 -1.03 21.04
C LYS A 192 -48.19 0.13 22.00
N VAL A 193 -47.18 0.95 22.30
CA VAL A 193 -47.34 2.13 23.15
C VAL A 193 -48.30 3.14 22.52
N GLN A 194 -48.18 3.38 21.22
CA GLN A 194 -49.07 4.30 20.50
C GLN A 194 -50.54 3.83 20.51
N GLU A 195 -50.76 2.52 20.34
CA GLU A 195 -52.10 1.92 20.43
C GLU A 195 -52.69 2.04 21.84
N GLN A 196 -51.90 1.89 22.89
CA GLN A 196 -52.34 2.12 24.27
C GLN A 196 -52.75 3.57 24.50
N VAL A 197 -51.95 4.52 24.02
CA VAL A 197 -52.23 5.97 24.16
C VAL A 197 -53.50 6.38 23.41
N TRP A 198 -53.75 5.80 22.22
CA TRP A 198 -54.99 6.05 21.50
C TRP A 198 -56.22 5.48 22.21
N LYS A 199 -56.09 4.34 22.90
CA LYS A 199 -57.16 3.78 23.74
C LYS A 199 -57.45 4.64 24.96
N GLU A 200 -56.42 5.13 25.65
CA GLU A 200 -56.58 5.97 26.84
C GLU A 200 -57.23 7.34 26.53
N LYS A 201 -57.04 7.85 25.30
CA LYS A 201 -57.55 9.15 24.87
C LYS A 201 -58.84 9.07 24.04
N ASP A 202 -59.43 7.88 23.89
CA ASP A 202 -60.62 7.64 23.06
C ASP A 202 -60.50 8.20 21.62
N ALA A 203 -59.30 8.17 21.04
CA ALA A 203 -59.03 8.74 19.72
C ALA A 203 -59.52 7.79 18.61
N THR A 204 -60.77 7.97 18.17
CA THR A 204 -61.40 7.11 17.14
C THR A 204 -61.24 7.67 15.72
N THR A 205 -61.08 8.99 15.58
CA THR A 205 -60.96 9.65 14.28
C THR A 205 -59.50 9.74 13.82
N ALA A 206 -59.23 9.62 12.52
CA ALA A 206 -57.88 9.74 11.96
C ALA A 206 -57.19 11.09 12.28
N GLN A 207 -57.97 12.16 12.48
CA GLN A 207 -57.44 13.47 12.88
C GLN A 207 -57.04 13.49 14.36
N GLU A 208 -57.86 12.93 15.24
CA GLU A 208 -57.55 12.79 16.68
C GLU A 208 -56.34 11.90 16.91
N GLN A 209 -56.20 10.82 16.12
CA GLN A 209 -55.02 9.95 16.14
C GLN A 209 -53.74 10.66 15.69
N ARG A 210 -53.85 11.59 14.73
CA ARG A 210 -52.73 12.45 14.30
C ARG A 210 -52.33 13.43 15.42
N ASP A 211 -53.31 14.08 16.06
CA ASP A 211 -53.06 15.09 17.08
C ASP A 211 -52.52 14.48 18.39
N THR A 212 -52.91 13.24 18.69
CA THR A 212 -52.43 12.48 19.86
C THR A 212 -51.22 11.59 19.57
N CYS A 213 -50.69 11.61 18.34
CA CYS A 213 -49.55 10.80 17.94
C CYS A 213 -48.27 11.23 18.67
N LEU A 214 -47.60 10.27 19.29
CA LEU A 214 -46.33 10.50 19.96
C LEU A 214 -45.14 10.52 19.01
N HIS A 215 -45.36 10.18 17.73
CA HIS A 215 -44.38 10.14 16.63
C HIS A 215 -43.17 9.23 16.91
N SER A 216 -42.85 8.34 15.97
CA SER A 216 -41.73 7.40 16.09
C SER A 216 -40.38 8.12 16.16
N HIS A 217 -39.36 7.50 16.77
CA HIS A 217 -37.98 7.96 16.65
C HIS A 217 -37.45 7.84 15.21
N PHE A 218 -37.94 6.84 14.47
CA PHE A 218 -37.50 6.51 13.14
C PHE A 218 -38.52 6.97 12.09
N TRP A 219 -38.10 7.92 11.26
CA TRP A 219 -38.92 8.44 10.16
C TRP A 219 -38.27 8.01 8.84
N PRO A 220 -38.87 7.07 8.09
CA PRO A 220 -38.34 6.66 6.79
C PRO A 220 -38.27 7.86 5.85
N ARG A 221 -37.19 7.89 5.06
CA ARG A 221 -37.01 8.87 3.99
C ARG A 221 -37.84 8.44 2.78
N HIS A 222 -38.72 9.32 2.33
CA HIS A 222 -39.49 9.14 1.11
C HIS A 222 -38.98 10.12 0.04
N GLN A 223 -38.72 9.62 -1.18
CA GLN A 223 -38.32 10.44 -2.32
C GLN A 223 -39.48 10.52 -3.32
N SER A 224 -40.18 11.64 -3.34
CA SER A 224 -41.24 11.90 -4.32
C SER A 224 -40.69 12.63 -5.54
N LYS A 225 -41.27 12.41 -6.73
CA LYS A 225 -40.93 13.21 -7.93
C LYS A 225 -41.39 14.66 -7.82
N ALA A 226 -42.41 14.94 -7.01
CA ALA A 226 -42.98 16.26 -6.78
C ALA A 226 -42.44 16.91 -5.50
N LYS A 227 -42.49 18.25 -5.46
CA LYS A 227 -42.26 19.04 -4.24
C LYS A 227 -43.42 18.80 -3.27
N PHE A 228 -43.11 18.58 -1.99
CA PHE A 228 -44.12 18.43 -0.94
C PHE A 228 -44.18 19.68 -0.06
N THR A 229 -45.31 19.87 0.62
CA THR A 229 -45.47 20.91 1.64
C THR A 229 -45.19 20.31 3.01
N CYS A 230 -44.21 20.86 3.73
CA CYS A 230 -43.86 20.37 5.06
C CYS A 230 -44.91 20.81 6.09
N MET A 231 -45.53 19.87 6.81
CA MET A 231 -46.58 20.19 7.80
C MET A 231 -46.05 20.95 9.03
N GLY A 232 -44.74 20.89 9.32
CA GLY A 232 -44.13 21.61 10.44
C GLY A 232 -43.77 23.08 10.17
N CYS A 233 -43.45 23.45 8.92
CA CYS A 233 -43.07 24.83 8.55
C CYS A 233 -43.95 25.44 7.46
N TRP A 234 -44.90 24.67 6.94
CA TRP A 234 -45.83 25.02 5.85
C TRP A 234 -45.16 25.46 4.53
N GLN A 235 -43.84 25.30 4.42
CA GLN A 235 -43.08 25.63 3.22
C GLN A 235 -43.02 24.46 2.22
N LYS A 236 -42.99 24.79 0.92
CA LYS A 236 -42.69 23.83 -0.14
C LYS A 236 -41.20 23.45 -0.10
N ARG A 237 -40.92 22.16 0.00
CA ARG A 237 -39.55 21.63 0.10
C ARG A 237 -39.22 20.76 -1.11
N GLY A 238 -37.95 20.35 -1.20
CA GLY A 238 -37.46 19.46 -2.25
C GLY A 238 -38.14 18.09 -2.24
N PRO A 239 -37.75 17.18 -3.15
CA PRO A 239 -38.39 15.88 -3.34
C PRO A 239 -38.24 14.91 -2.15
N THR A 240 -37.45 15.25 -1.13
CA THR A 240 -37.16 14.38 0.01
C THR A 240 -37.99 14.77 1.23
N SER A 241 -38.97 13.93 1.57
CA SER A 241 -39.80 14.05 2.77
C SER A 241 -39.47 12.95 3.79
N PHE A 242 -39.82 13.20 5.04
CA PHE A 242 -39.79 12.21 6.11
C PHE A 242 -41.22 12.00 6.57
N GLU A 243 -41.65 10.74 6.59
CA GLU A 243 -43.01 10.38 6.94
C GLU A 243 -43.05 9.68 8.29
N CYS A 244 -43.98 10.07 9.16
CA CYS A 244 -44.19 9.35 10.42
C CYS A 244 -44.96 8.04 10.15
N PRO A 245 -44.44 6.87 10.56
CA PRO A 245 -45.08 5.58 10.29
C PRO A 245 -46.41 5.36 11.03
N HIS A 246 -46.73 6.18 12.04
CA HIS A 246 -47.99 6.07 12.79
C HIS A 246 -49.09 6.99 12.28
N CYS A 247 -48.74 8.20 11.85
CA CYS A 247 -49.70 9.26 11.54
C CYS A 247 -49.58 9.82 10.12
N HIS A 248 -48.67 9.27 9.30
CA HIS A 248 -48.41 9.65 7.91
C HIS A 248 -48.08 11.15 7.72
N LEU A 249 -47.59 11.81 8.77
CA LEU A 249 -47.22 13.22 8.74
C LEU A 249 -45.92 13.42 7.96
N LEU A 250 -45.93 14.34 6.99
CA LEU A 250 -44.76 14.67 6.17
C LEU A 250 -44.00 15.89 6.72
N GLN A 251 -42.72 15.70 7.05
CA GLN A 251 -41.82 16.75 7.50
C GLN A 251 -40.55 16.87 6.65
N CYS A 252 -39.91 18.04 6.70
CA CYS A 252 -38.59 18.26 6.12
C CYS A 252 -37.48 17.94 7.14
N GLN A 253 -36.25 17.72 6.67
CA GLN A 253 -35.10 17.37 7.53
C GLN A 253 -34.89 18.37 8.68
N SER A 254 -35.03 19.68 8.42
CA SER A 254 -34.81 20.72 9.43
C SER A 254 -35.88 20.67 10.54
N CYS A 255 -37.15 20.50 10.18
CA CYS A 255 -38.23 20.32 11.15
C CYS A 255 -38.06 19.02 11.93
N LEU A 256 -37.67 17.92 11.28
CA LEU A 256 -37.42 16.64 11.93
C LEU A 256 -36.28 16.73 12.95
N ASN A 257 -35.18 17.40 12.62
CA ASN A 257 -34.06 17.59 13.54
C ASN A 257 -34.48 18.41 14.76
N SER A 258 -35.25 19.49 14.53
CA SER A 258 -35.80 20.32 15.61
C SER A 258 -36.76 19.53 16.50
N PHE A 259 -37.57 18.64 15.91
CA PHE A 259 -38.47 17.75 16.64
C PHE A 259 -37.70 16.75 17.50
N LYS A 260 -36.68 16.08 16.93
CA LYS A 260 -35.81 15.14 17.65
C LYS A 260 -35.10 15.81 18.83
N ALA A 261 -34.58 17.03 18.64
CA ALA A 261 -33.95 17.81 19.70
C ALA A 261 -34.92 18.19 20.84
N LYS A 262 -36.16 18.58 20.51
CA LYS A 262 -37.20 18.85 21.52
C LYS A 262 -37.63 17.59 22.28
N ARG A 263 -37.66 16.44 21.60
CA ARG A 263 -38.01 15.15 22.20
C ARG A 263 -36.91 14.66 23.16
N SER A 264 -35.63 14.74 22.75
CA SER A 264 -34.51 14.41 23.63
C SER A 264 -34.45 15.33 24.87
N ALA A 265 -34.84 16.59 24.73
CA ALA A 265 -34.92 17.54 25.85
C ALA A 265 -36.11 17.32 26.78
N SER A 266 -37.22 16.71 26.30
CA SER A 266 -38.45 16.56 27.08
C SER A 266 -38.57 15.22 27.83
N GLY A 267 -37.69 14.25 27.59
CA GLY A 267 -37.60 13.00 28.35
C GLY A 267 -38.85 12.09 28.31
N LYS A 268 -39.92 12.47 27.61
CA LYS A 268 -41.24 11.81 27.63
C LYS A 268 -41.29 10.39 27.04
N PHE A 269 -40.14 9.84 26.65
CA PHE A 269 -39.97 8.48 26.13
C PHE A 269 -38.68 7.81 26.61
N SER A 270 -38.03 8.35 27.65
CA SER A 270 -36.98 7.62 28.38
C SER A 270 -37.64 6.68 29.38
N ALA A 271 -38.23 5.61 28.88
CA ALA A 271 -38.59 4.40 29.60
C ALA A 271 -38.39 3.22 28.64
#